data_AF-R5CDA0-F1
#
_entry.id   AF-R5CDA0-F1
#
_cell.length_a   1.000
_cell.length_b   1.000
_cell.length_c   1.000
_cell.angle_alpha   90.00
_cell.angle_beta   90.00
_cell.angle_gamma   90.00
#
_symmetry.space_group_name_H-M   'P 1'
#
loop_
_entity.id
_entity.type
_entity.pdbx_description
1 polymer ?
#
loop_
_entity_poly.entity_id
_entity_poly.type
_entity_poly.pdbx_seq_one_letter_code
_entity_poly.pdbx_strand_id
1 'polypeptide(L)' 'MVEGVFSAKAAHQLSVKYGIETPIIDQVCMVLDEGKSPADAVRDLMLRDKKIESNALDWE' A
#
# COMPACT_ATOMS: atom_id res chain seq x y z
N MET A 1 20.84 -8.74 6.47
CA MET A 1 19.46 -9.11 6.11
C MET A 1 18.58 -7.90 6.43
N VAL A 2 17.64 -7.52 5.56
CA VAL A 2 16.73 -6.38 5.80
C VAL A 2 15.32 -6.92 6.04
N GLU A 3 14.81 -6.79 7.26
CA GLU A 3 13.53 -7.36 7.69
C GLU A 3 12.34 -6.82 6.87
N GLY A 4 12.36 -5.52 6.54
CA GLY A 4 11.27 -4.85 5.83
C GLY A 4 10.96 -5.44 4.45
N VAL A 5 11.95 -5.99 3.74
CA VAL A 5 11.75 -6.60 2.41
C VAL A 5 10.88 -7.85 2.51
N PHE A 6 11.15 -8.70 3.51
CA PHE A 6 10.37 -9.91 3.74
C PHE A 6 8.99 -9.62 4.31
N SER A 7 8.91 -8.66 5.25
CA SER A 7 7.64 -8.23 5.84
C SER A 7 6.69 -7.63 4.80
N ALA A 8 7.18 -6.78 3.89
CA ALA A 8 6.35 -6.21 2.82
C ALA A 8 5.79 -7.30 1.90
N LYS A 9 6.62 -8.27 1.50
CA LYS A 9 6.21 -9.38 0.65
C LYS A 9 5.16 -10.28 1.32
N ALA A 10 5.35 -10.60 2.60
CA ALA A 10 4.39 -11.39 3.37
C ALA A 10 3.05 -10.64 3.55
N ALA A 11 3.11 -9.34 3.84
CA ALA A 11 1.92 -8.50 3.98
C ALA A 11 1.13 -8.37 2.66
N HIS A 12 1.83 -8.23 1.52
CA HIS A 12 1.20 -8.21 0.19
C HIS A 12 0.52 -9.56 -0.13
N GLN A 13 1.18 -10.69 0.15
CA GLN A 13 0.55 -12.00 -0.03
C GLN A 13 -0.70 -12.18 0.83
N LEU A 14 -0.67 -11.64 2.06
CA LEU A 14 -1.81 -11.68 2.97
C LEU A 14 -2.97 -10.81 2.47
N SER A 15 -2.67 -9.62 1.93
CA SER A 15 -3.70 -8.72 1.39
C SER A 15 -4.39 -9.32 0.17
N VAL A 16 -3.63 -9.94 -0.74
CA VAL A 16 -4.18 -10.69 -1.89
C VAL A 16 -5.06 -11.85 -1.42
N LYS A 17 -4.62 -12.62 -0.43
CA LYS A 17 -5.39 -13.75 0.11
C LYS A 17 -6.76 -13.33 0.66
N TYR A 18 -6.84 -12.17 1.31
CA TYR A 18 -8.07 -11.68 1.93
C TYR A 18 -8.80 -10.61 1.12
N GLY A 19 -8.32 -10.27 -0.08
CA GLY A 19 -8.94 -9.23 -0.92
C GLY A 19 -8.92 -7.85 -0.28
N ILE A 20 -7.90 -7.53 0.53
CA ILE A 20 -7.77 -6.23 1.20
C ILE A 20 -6.93 -5.29 0.33
N GLU A 21 -7.41 -4.07 0.13
CA GLU A 21 -6.68 -3.02 -0.59
C GLU A 21 -5.51 -2.49 0.26
N THR A 22 -4.28 -2.59 -0.23
CA THR A 22 -3.06 -2.19 0.50
C THR A 22 -2.13 -1.31 -0.35
N PRO A 23 -2.57 -0.12 -0.78
CA PRO A 23 -1.91 0.68 -1.81
C PRO A 23 -0.44 0.98 -1.49
N ILE A 24 -0.09 1.22 -0.22
CA ILE A 24 1.29 1.52 0.18
C ILE A 24 2.18 0.27 0.05
N ILE A 25 1.69 -0.87 0.54
CA ILE A 25 2.43 -2.15 0.48
C ILE A 25 2.62 -2.55 -0.99
N ASP A 26 1.58 -2.40 -1.80
CA ASP A 26 1.62 -2.76 -3.23
C ASP A 26 2.67 -1.93 -3.97
N GLN A 27 2.70 -0.62 -3.74
CA GLN A 27 3.72 0.26 -4.34
C GLN A 27 5.13 -0.04 -3.83
N VAL A 28 5.30 -0.37 -2.54
CA VAL A 28 6.60 -0.77 -1.99
C VAL A 28 7.06 -2.09 -2.63
N CYS A 29 6.18 -3.07 -2.79
CA CYS A 29 6.50 -4.33 -3.48
C CYS A 29 6.88 -4.09 -4.95
N MET A 30 6.19 -3.20 -5.68
CA MET A 30 6.56 -2.86 -7.06
C MET A 30 7.95 -2.20 -7.14
N VAL A 31 8.32 -1.36 -6.18
CA VAL A 31 9.66 -0.75 -6.15
C VAL A 31 10.73 -1.81 -5.86
N LEU A 32 10.47 -2.72 -4.90
CA LEU A 32 11.45 -3.71 -4.44
C LEU A 32 11.61 -4.90 -5.40
N ASP A 33 10.50 -5.44 -5.93
CA ASP A 33 10.48 -6.66 -6.74
C ASP A 33 10.40 -6.36 -8.26
N GLU A 34 9.74 -5.27 -8.67
CA GLU A 34 9.51 -4.92 -10.09
C GLU A 34 10.39 -3.76 -10.59
N GLY A 35 11.22 -3.17 -9.72
CA GLY A 35 12.13 -2.08 -10.07
C GLY A 35 11.43 -0.77 -10.43
N LYS A 36 10.19 -0.59 -9.99
CA LYS A 36 9.45 0.66 -10.19
C LYS A 36 10.20 1.84 -9.56
N SER A 37 10.24 2.98 -10.25
CA SER A 37 10.80 4.21 -9.72
C SER A 37 10.06 4.65 -8.44
N PRO A 38 10.75 4.94 -7.32
CA PRO A 38 10.11 5.43 -6.11
C PRO A 38 9.34 6.73 -6.32
N ALA A 39 9.81 7.61 -7.22
CA ALA A 39 9.13 8.86 -7.54
C ALA A 39 7.78 8.61 -8.23
N ASP A 40 7.72 7.60 -9.10
CA ASP A 40 6.48 7.23 -9.80
C ASP A 40 5.52 6.50 -8.85
N ALA A 41 6.03 5.64 -7.98
CA ALA A 41 5.24 5.00 -6.93
C ALA A 41 4.55 6.02 -6.01
N VAL A 42 5.27 7.07 -5.59
CA VAL A 42 4.68 8.17 -4.80
C VAL A 42 3.67 8.95 -5.64
N ARG A 43 3.96 9.24 -6.91
CA ARG A 43 3.02 9.94 -7.78
C ARG A 43 1.70 9.17 -7.90
N ASP A 44 1.76 7.87 -8.11
CA ASP A 44 0.57 7.02 -8.23
C ASP A 44 -0.25 6.98 -6.93
N LEU A 45 0.40 6.97 -5.77
CA LEU A 45 -0.29 7.07 -4.47
C LEU A 45 -1.03 8.40 -4.32
N MET A 46 -0.42 9.49 -4.76
CA MET A 46 -0.99 10.84 -4.64
C MET A 46 -2.09 11.12 -5.67
N LEU A 47 -2.13 10.37 -6.77
CA LEU A 47 -3.16 10.46 -7.81
C LEU A 47 -4.35 9.52 -7.59
N ARG A 48 -4.32 8.71 -6.53
CA ARG A 48 -5.43 7.82 -6.17
C ARG A 48 -6.69 8.62 -5.80
N ASP A 49 -7.84 7.97 -5.98
CA ASP A 49 -9.12 8.48 -5.51
C ASP A 49 -9.10 8.79 -4.00
N LYS A 50 -9.81 9.87 -3.64
CA LYS A 50 -9.98 10.26 -2.25
C LYS A 50 -10.77 9.18 -1.51
N LYS A 51 -10.25 8.72 -0.37
CA LYS A 51 -10.96 7.86 0.56
C LYS A 51 -11.59 8.72 1.65
N ILE A 52 -12.81 8.37 2.05
CA ILE A 52 -13.47 9.02 3.19
C ILE A 52 -12.76 8.52 4.45
N GLU A 53 -12.11 9.43 5.17
CA GLU A 53 -11.31 9.11 6.36
C GLU A 53 -12.18 8.94 7.62
N SER A 54 -13.35 9.58 7.66
CA SER A 54 -14.31 9.49 8.75
C SER A 54 -15.72 9.61 8.19
N ASN A 55 -16.56 8.60 8.37
CA ASN A 55 -18.00 8.82 8.37
C ASN A 55 -18.26 9.61 9.65
N ALA A 56 -18.85 10.80 9.54
CA ALA A 56 -19.23 11.63 10.67
C ALA A 56 -20.11 10.82 11.64
N LEU A 57 -19.46 10.11 12.56
CA LEU A 57 -20.06 9.70 13.81
C LEU A 57 -19.91 10.94 14.67
N ASP A 58 -20.93 11.79 14.59
CA ASP A 58 -21.20 12.78 15.61
C ASP A 58 -21.31 11.99 16.93
N TRP A 59 -20.28 12.07 17.76
CA TRP A 59 -20.34 11.52 19.10
C TRP A 59 -21.32 12.39 19.89
N GLU A 60 -22.54 11.90 20.13
CA GLU A 60 -23.46 12.45 21.14
C GLU A 60 -22.91 12.27 22.57
#